data_AF-A0A7S1QB84-F1
#
_entry.id   AF-A0A7S1QB84-F1
#
_cell.length_a   1.000
_cell.length_b   1.000
_cell.length_c   1.000
_cell.angle_alpha   90.00
_cell.angle_beta   90.00
_cell.angle_gamma   90.00
#
_symmetry.space_group_name_H-M   'P 1'
#
loop_
_entity.id
_entity.type
_entity.pdbx_description
1 polymer ?
#
loop_
_entity_poly.entity_id
_entity_poly.type
_entity_poly.pdbx_seq_one_letter_code
_entity_poly.pdbx_strand_id
1 'polypeptide(L)'
;LKATSAQAQRAPVLQRQPTKPDKLRLRPQTRAAMATTKEEDIQMMLVCKTHLGTRNCDYRMKRYVFRRTVDGIHIIHLGKTWEKLMVAARAIVSIENPEDIIVASQRPYGSRAVLKFSQYTGSTAMAGRWMPGTLT
;
A
#
# COMPACT_ATOMS: atom_id res chain seq x y z
N LEU A 1 26.46 52.12 22.64
CA LEU A 1 27.57 51.21 23.01
C LEU A 1 27.08 50.26 24.10
N LYS A 2 27.21 48.94 23.87
CA LYS A 2 26.67 47.76 24.62
C LYS A 2 25.16 47.52 24.36
N ALA A 3 24.71 46.63 23.48
CA ALA A 3 24.94 45.19 23.28
C ALA A 3 24.52 44.34 24.48
N THR A 4 23.34 43.70 24.44
CA THR A 4 23.12 42.32 24.92
C THR A 4 21.90 41.72 24.23
N SER A 5 22.16 40.60 23.58
CA SER A 5 21.30 39.72 22.78
C SER A 5 20.35 38.88 23.64
N ALA A 6 19.04 38.93 23.37
CA ALA A 6 18.09 37.93 23.82
C ALA A 6 17.96 36.83 22.76
N GLN A 7 18.77 35.79 22.90
CA GLN A 7 18.67 34.55 22.14
C GLN A 7 17.37 33.82 22.53
N ALA A 8 16.41 33.77 21.60
CA ALA A 8 15.32 32.83 21.67
C ALA A 8 15.89 31.41 21.56
N GLN A 9 15.75 30.65 22.65
CA GLN A 9 16.22 29.28 22.79
C GLN A 9 15.47 28.38 21.79
N ARG A 10 16.11 28.06 20.66
CA ARG A 10 15.79 26.86 19.89
C ARG A 10 16.18 25.66 20.74
N ALA A 11 15.20 24.88 21.16
CA ALA A 11 15.44 23.56 21.72
C ALA A 11 16.32 22.73 20.76
N PRO A 12 17.33 22.00 21.26
CA PRO A 12 18.18 21.20 20.40
C PRO A 12 17.36 20.06 19.78
N VAL A 13 17.35 20.01 18.44
CA VAL A 13 16.83 18.88 17.66
C VAL A 13 17.63 17.66 18.08
N LEU A 14 17.02 16.81 18.88
CA LEU A 14 17.55 15.49 19.22
C LEU A 14 17.73 14.73 17.91
N GLN A 15 18.98 14.60 17.45
CA GLN A 15 19.35 13.72 16.36
C GLN A 15 18.92 12.30 16.77
N ARG A 16 17.78 11.83 16.25
CA ARG A 16 17.45 10.41 16.30
C ARG A 16 18.46 9.71 15.39
N GLN A 17 19.45 9.09 16.02
CA GLN A 17 20.38 8.19 15.35
C GLN A 17 19.58 7.12 14.60
N PRO A 18 19.95 6.75 13.36
CA PRO A 18 19.35 5.61 12.69
C PRO A 18 19.69 4.34 13.50
N THR A 19 18.66 3.70 14.05
CA THR A 19 18.80 2.37 14.65
C THR A 19 19.33 1.42 13.59
N LYS A 20 20.52 0.88 13.85
CA LYS A 20 21.23 -0.09 12.98
C LYS A 20 20.29 -1.21 12.52
N PRO A 21 20.49 -1.74 11.31
CA PRO A 21 19.65 -2.79 10.76
C PRO A 21 19.94 -4.10 11.52
N ASP A 22 18.90 -4.68 12.12
CA ASP A 22 18.92 -6.06 12.64
C ASP A 22 19.03 -7.02 11.44
N LYS A 23 20.26 -7.19 10.96
CA LYS A 23 20.65 -8.36 10.18
C LYS A 23 20.61 -9.56 11.12
N LEU A 24 19.71 -10.48 10.78
CA LEU A 24 19.75 -11.94 10.99
C LEU A 24 18.59 -12.50 11.83
N ARG A 25 17.48 -12.78 11.14
CA ARG A 25 16.74 -14.03 11.36
C ARG A 25 15.97 -14.43 10.11
N LEU A 26 16.69 -14.94 9.10
CA LEU A 26 16.06 -15.82 8.11
C LEU A 26 15.50 -17.03 8.87
N ARG A 27 14.19 -17.04 9.12
CA ARG A 27 13.47 -18.29 9.38
C ARG A 27 13.04 -18.84 8.02
N PRO A 28 13.51 -20.03 7.60
CA PRO A 28 12.91 -20.71 6.47
C PRO A 28 11.57 -21.31 6.95
N GLN A 29 10.48 -20.56 6.80
CA GLN A 29 9.12 -21.08 7.03
C GLN A 29 8.26 -20.81 5.79
N THR A 30 8.45 -21.61 4.74
CA THR A 30 7.91 -21.27 3.42
C THR A 30 6.56 -21.89 3.07
N ARG A 31 5.87 -22.65 3.93
CA ARG A 31 4.56 -23.23 3.54
C ARG A 31 3.45 -23.23 4.60
N ALA A 32 3.73 -23.38 5.89
CA ALA A 32 2.69 -23.47 6.93
C ALA A 32 2.15 -22.11 7.42
N ALA A 33 2.99 -21.07 7.45
CA ALA A 33 2.60 -19.74 7.94
C ALA A 33 1.56 -19.01 7.07
N MET A 34 1.35 -19.44 5.82
CA MET A 34 0.38 -18.81 4.91
C MET A 34 -1.07 -19.23 5.16
N ALA A 35 -1.34 -20.27 5.96
CA ALA A 35 -2.72 -20.73 6.19
C ALA A 35 -3.40 -19.91 7.30
N THR A 36 -2.69 -19.63 8.39
CA THR A 36 -3.22 -18.89 9.55
C THR A 36 -3.43 -17.41 9.26
N THR A 37 -2.55 -16.77 8.45
CA THR A 37 -2.70 -15.35 8.11
C THR A 37 -3.90 -15.09 7.20
N LYS A 38 -4.29 -16.06 6.36
CA LYS A 38 -5.38 -15.88 5.38
C LYS A 38 -6.72 -15.54 6.04
N GLU A 39 -7.04 -16.16 7.17
CA GLU A 39 -8.32 -15.93 7.85
C GLU A 39 -8.37 -14.53 8.48
N GLU A 40 -7.26 -14.11 9.11
CA GLU A 40 -7.10 -12.77 9.67
C GLU A 40 -7.14 -11.69 8.58
N ASP A 41 -6.44 -11.92 7.46
CA ASP A 41 -6.44 -11.02 6.30
C ASP A 41 -7.84 -10.90 5.69
N ILE A 42 -8.58 -12.00 5.58
CA ILE A 42 -9.97 -12.00 5.12
C ILE A 42 -10.88 -11.21 6.06
N GLN A 43 -10.69 -11.36 7.38
CA GLN A 43 -11.43 -10.58 8.37
C GLN A 43 -11.16 -9.08 8.21
N MET A 44 -9.90 -8.67 8.05
CA MET A 44 -9.56 -7.28 7.78
C MET A 44 -10.16 -6.77 6.46
N MET A 45 -10.16 -7.59 5.40
CA MET A 45 -10.80 -7.22 4.12
C MET A 45 -12.31 -7.02 4.23
N LEU A 46 -12.98 -7.81 5.07
CA LEU A 46 -14.41 -7.66 5.38
C LEU A 46 -14.69 -6.37 6.15
N VAL A 47 -13.89 -6.06 7.18
CA VAL A 47 -13.99 -4.83 7.97
C VAL A 47 -13.80 -3.59 7.08
N CYS A 48 -12.83 -3.63 6.17
CA CYS A 48 -12.56 -2.57 5.20
C CYS A 48 -13.60 -2.49 4.06
N LYS A 49 -14.64 -3.34 4.05
CA LYS A 49 -15.70 -3.38 3.03
C LYS A 49 -15.21 -3.51 1.59
N THR A 50 -14.04 -4.11 1.40
CA THR A 50 -13.38 -4.25 0.07
C THR A 50 -14.12 -5.18 -0.89
N HIS A 51 -15.00 -6.02 -0.36
CA HIS A 51 -15.84 -6.94 -1.13
C HIS A 51 -17.04 -6.25 -1.80
N LEU A 52 -17.38 -5.02 -1.40
CA LEU A 52 -18.48 -4.25 -1.97
C LEU A 52 -17.99 -3.52 -3.23
N GLY A 53 -18.56 -3.90 -4.39
CA GLY A 53 -18.34 -3.23 -5.65
C GLY A 53 -19.31 -2.09 -5.93
N THR A 54 -19.46 -1.73 -7.20
CA THR A 54 -20.41 -0.72 -7.67
C THR A 54 -21.61 -1.39 -8.36
N ARG A 55 -22.59 -0.58 -8.78
CA ARG A 55 -23.76 -1.06 -9.53
C ARG A 55 -23.45 -1.44 -10.98
N ASN A 56 -22.32 -0.98 -11.52
CA ASN A 56 -21.92 -1.20 -12.90
C ASN A 56 -20.81 -2.25 -12.93
N CYS A 57 -20.94 -3.26 -13.79
CA CYS A 57 -19.94 -4.31 -13.96
C CYS A 57 -19.52 -4.40 -15.43
N ASP A 58 -18.23 -4.23 -15.68
CA ASP A 58 -17.64 -4.46 -17.00
C ASP A 58 -17.55 -5.96 -17.31
N TYR A 59 -17.64 -6.34 -18.60
CA TYR A 59 -17.58 -7.74 -19.03
C TYR A 59 -16.32 -8.46 -18.53
N ARG A 60 -15.16 -7.80 -18.54
CA ARG A 60 -13.89 -8.41 -18.08
C ARG A 60 -13.86 -8.62 -16.57
N MET A 61 -14.65 -7.86 -15.81
CA MET A 61 -14.72 -7.94 -14.35
C MET A 61 -15.72 -8.99 -13.86
N LYS A 62 -16.65 -9.45 -14.72
CA LYS A 62 -17.69 -10.45 -14.35
C LYS A 62 -17.13 -11.72 -13.71
N ARG A 63 -15.95 -12.19 -14.13
CA ARG A 63 -15.27 -13.38 -13.58
C ARG A 63 -14.90 -13.28 -12.09
N TYR A 64 -14.84 -12.06 -11.53
CA TYR A 64 -14.50 -11.81 -10.13
C TYR A 64 -15.73 -11.55 -9.25
N VAL A 65 -16.91 -11.36 -9.86
CA VAL A 65 -18.16 -11.17 -9.14
C VAL A 65 -18.68 -12.53 -8.68
N PHE A 66 -19.09 -12.61 -7.42
CA PHE A 66 -19.71 -13.81 -6.86
C PHE A 66 -21.24 -13.75 -6.98
N ARG A 67 -21.84 -12.68 -6.45
CA ARG A 67 -23.29 -12.48 -6.42
C ARG A 67 -23.63 -11.01 -6.50
N ARG A 68 -24.87 -10.69 -6.91
CA ARG A 68 -25.45 -9.36 -6.86
C ARG A 68 -26.48 -9.27 -5.73
N THR A 69 -26.44 -8.19 -4.95
CA THR A 69 -27.43 -7.88 -3.90
C THR A 69 -28.72 -7.33 -4.52
N VAL A 70 -29.83 -7.34 -3.78
CA VAL A 70 -31.11 -6.76 -4.19
C VAL A 70 -31.00 -5.27 -4.60
N ASP A 71 -30.09 -4.52 -3.97
CA ASP A 71 -29.83 -3.10 -4.29
C ASP A 71 -29.06 -2.90 -5.62
N GLY A 72 -28.63 -4.00 -6.22
CA GLY A 72 -27.88 -4.05 -7.46
C GLY A 72 -26.38 -3.88 -7.30
N ILE A 73 -25.85 -3.89 -6.07
CA ILE A 73 -24.41 -3.87 -5.77
C ILE A 73 -23.79 -5.24 -6.08
N HIS A 74 -22.63 -5.25 -6.74
CA HIS A 74 -21.88 -6.47 -7.03
C HIS A 74 -20.95 -6.83 -5.87
N ILE A 75 -21.03 -8.07 -5.39
CA ILE A 75 -20.13 -8.61 -4.37
C ILE A 75 -18.96 -9.30 -5.07
N ILE A 76 -17.74 -8.90 -4.72
CA ILE A 76 -16.49 -9.44 -5.26
C ILE A 76 -16.06 -10.67 -4.44
N HIS A 77 -15.58 -11.71 -5.11
CA HIS A 77 -15.07 -12.91 -4.46
C HIS A 77 -13.69 -12.66 -3.81
N LEU A 78 -13.63 -12.66 -2.48
CA LEU A 78 -12.39 -12.38 -1.72
C LEU A 78 -11.25 -13.36 -2.00
N GLY A 79 -11.52 -14.66 -2.16
CA GLY A 79 -10.49 -15.64 -2.51
C GLY A 79 -9.73 -15.31 -3.81
N LYS A 80 -10.46 -14.94 -4.88
CA LYS A 80 -9.86 -14.50 -6.15
C LYS A 80 -9.09 -13.18 -6.01
N THR A 81 -9.57 -12.26 -5.18
CA THR A 81 -8.86 -11.01 -4.88
C THR A 81 -7.54 -11.26 -4.18
N TRP A 82 -7.53 -12.15 -3.19
CA TRP A 82 -6.32 -12.53 -2.46
C TRP A 82 -5.27 -13.16 -3.37
N GLU A 83 -5.68 -14.08 -4.25
CA GLU A 83 -4.79 -14.68 -5.24
C GLU A 83 -4.12 -13.63 -6.14
N LYS A 84 -4.90 -12.63 -6.59
CA LYS A 84 -4.36 -11.54 -7.42
C LYS A 84 -3.40 -10.64 -6.65
N LEU A 85 -3.69 -10.38 -5.38
CA LEU A 85 -2.81 -9.61 -4.50
C LEU A 85 -1.46 -10.32 -4.32
N MET A 86 -1.48 -11.63 -4.06
CA MET A 86 -0.26 -12.44 -3.93
C MET A 86 0.56 -12.48 -5.23
N VAL A 87 -0.09 -12.56 -6.39
CA VAL A 87 0.60 -12.50 -7.69
C VAL A 87 1.25 -11.13 -7.91
N ALA A 88 0.57 -10.03 -7.59
CA ALA A 88 1.13 -8.69 -7.69
C ALA A 88 2.34 -8.50 -6.77
N ALA A 89 2.28 -9.00 -5.54
CA ALA A 89 3.40 -8.93 -4.60
C ALA A 89 4.64 -9.67 -5.14
N ARG A 90 4.45 -10.84 -5.77
CA ARG A 90 5.56 -11.58 -6.40
C ARG A 90 6.19 -10.81 -7.56
N ALA A 91 5.38 -10.12 -8.37
CA ALA A 91 5.88 -9.30 -9.48
C ALA A 91 6.66 -8.07 -8.98
N ILE A 92 6.21 -7.46 -7.88
CA ILE A 92 6.91 -6.32 -7.26
C ILE A 92 8.28 -6.76 -6.72
N VAL A 93 8.34 -7.91 -6.05
CA VAL A 93 9.60 -8.44 -5.47
C VAL A 93 10.60 -8.88 -6.54
N SER A 94 10.15 -9.23 -7.75
CA SER A 94 11.07 -9.62 -8.84
C SER A 94 11.86 -8.46 -9.44
N ILE A 95 11.57 -7.21 -9.08
CA ILE A 95 12.28 -6.03 -9.58
C ILE A 95 13.47 -5.76 -8.66
N GLU A 96 14.67 -5.65 -9.24
CA GLU A 96 15.92 -5.47 -8.50
C GLU A 96 16.02 -4.08 -7.86
N ASN A 97 15.64 -3.04 -8.61
CA ASN A 97 15.64 -1.66 -8.15
C ASN A 97 14.22 -1.22 -7.75
N PRO A 98 13.95 -0.95 -6.46
CA PRO A 98 12.61 -0.56 -6.02
C PRO A 98 12.18 0.81 -6.54
N GLU A 99 13.12 1.69 -6.92
CA GLU A 99 12.85 3.04 -7.43
C GLU A 99 12.14 3.05 -8.79
N ASP A 100 12.32 1.99 -9.58
CA ASP A 100 11.67 1.79 -10.89
C ASP A 100 10.16 1.51 -10.76
N ILE A 101 9.69 1.27 -9.54
CA ILE A 101 8.28 1.04 -9.23
C ILE A 101 7.62 2.39 -8.95
N ILE A 102 6.69 2.76 -9.83
CA ILE A 102 5.87 3.96 -9.64
C ILE A 102 4.52 3.55 -9.06
N VAL A 103 4.16 4.15 -7.92
CA VAL A 103 2.84 4.01 -7.32
C VAL A 103 2.12 5.34 -7.42
N ALA A 104 0.97 5.36 -8.10
CA ALA A 104 0.23 6.58 -8.38
C ALA A 104 -1.22 6.53 -7.86
N SER A 105 -1.69 7.66 -7.31
CA SER A 105 -3.11 7.86 -7.01
C SER A 105 -3.50 9.30 -7.30
N GLN A 106 -4.55 9.46 -8.13
CA GLN A 106 -5.17 10.76 -8.38
C GLN A 106 -6.23 11.11 -7.33
N ARG A 107 -6.90 10.10 -6.76
CA ARG A 107 -7.97 10.33 -5.79
C ARG A 107 -7.37 10.68 -4.43
N PRO A 108 -7.96 11.67 -3.70
CA PRO A 108 -7.44 12.10 -2.41
C PRO A 108 -7.48 10.99 -1.36
N TYR A 109 -8.42 10.04 -1.47
CA TYR A 109 -8.50 8.87 -0.57
C TYR A 109 -7.25 7.98 -0.63
N GLY A 110 -6.54 7.95 -1.76
CA GLY A 110 -5.35 7.11 -1.94
C GLY A 110 -4.02 7.82 -1.69
N SER A 111 -3.99 9.15 -1.62
CA SER A 111 -2.74 9.93 -1.57
C SER A 111 -1.84 9.52 -0.38
N ARG A 112 -2.43 9.36 0.81
CA ARG A 112 -1.67 8.96 2.00
C ARG A 112 -1.20 7.51 1.93
N ALA A 113 -1.99 6.62 1.34
CA ALA A 113 -1.64 5.21 1.21
C ALA A 113 -0.42 5.04 0.30
N VAL A 114 -0.37 5.76 -0.82
CA VAL A 114 0.75 5.75 -1.76
C VAL A 114 2.05 6.23 -1.11
N LEU A 115 1.99 7.35 -0.37
CA LEU A 115 3.17 7.87 0.35
C LEU A 115 3.68 6.88 1.40
N LYS A 116 2.77 6.21 2.12
CA LYS A 116 3.16 5.21 3.12
C LYS A 116 3.71 3.94 2.49
N PHE A 117 3.14 3.49 1.38
CA PHE A 117 3.65 2.33 0.66
C PHE A 117 5.07 2.56 0.13
N SER A 118 5.31 3.73 -0.46
CA SER A 118 6.63 4.15 -0.93
C SER A 118 7.66 4.23 0.21
N GLN A 119 7.28 4.72 1.40
CA GLN A 119 8.17 4.75 2.57
C GLN A 119 8.67 3.35 3.00
N TYR A 120 7.85 2.32 2.88
CA TYR A 120 8.22 0.96 3.30
C TYR A 120 8.89 0.15 2.19
N THR A 121 8.57 0.43 0.93
CA THR A 121 9.06 -0.34 -0.23
C THR A 121 10.28 0.32 -0.89
N GLY A 122 10.49 1.63 -0.70
CA GLY A 122 11.50 2.41 -1.43
C GLY A 122 11.08 2.77 -2.86
N SER A 123 9.78 2.69 -3.17
CA SER A 123 9.26 2.97 -4.51
C SER A 123 9.05 4.47 -4.75
N THR A 124 8.92 4.89 -6.01
CA THR A 124 8.60 6.28 -6.34
C THR A 124 7.10 6.53 -6.20
N ALA A 125 6.71 7.49 -5.35
CA ALA A 125 5.31 7.86 -5.11
C ALA A 125 4.88 9.07 -5.94
N MET A 126 3.76 8.95 -6.64
CA MET A 126 3.09 10.06 -7.33
C MET A 126 1.68 10.26 -6.78
N ALA A 127 1.53 11.21 -5.87
CA ALA A 127 0.23 11.59 -5.30
C ALA A 127 -0.30 12.85 -5.98
N GLY A 128 -1.56 12.82 -6.45
CA GLY A 128 -2.24 13.98 -7.01
C GLY A 128 -2.33 13.98 -8.54
N ARG A 129 -2.19 15.16 -9.16
CA ARG A 129 -2.39 15.33 -10.60
C ARG A 129 -1.26 14.66 -11.38
N TRP A 130 -1.60 13.71 -12.23
CA TRP A 130 -0.68 13.15 -13.22
C TRP A 130 -0.39 14.18 -14.31
N MET A 131 0.89 14.45 -14.58
CA MET A 131 1.31 15.33 -15.66
C MET A 131 1.48 14.48 -16.94
N PRO A 132 0.79 14.81 -18.05
CA PRO A 132 1.07 14.14 -19.31
C PRO A 132 2.53 14.42 -19.72
N GLY A 133 3.25 13.41 -20.20
CA GLY A 133 4.68 13.49 -20.52
C GLY A 133 5.63 12.87 -19.49
N THR A 134 5.14 12.28 -18.39
CA THR A 134 6.02 11.65 -17.38
C THR A 134 6.67 10.34 -17.84
N LEU A 135 6.08 9.62 -18.80
CA LEU A 135 6.54 8.29 -19.24
C LEU A 135 6.87 8.20 -20.74
N THR A 136 6.84 9.33 -21.45
CA THR A 136 7.08 9.43 -22.90
C THR A 136 8.25 10.38 -23.13
#